data_AF-A0A0P7YHZ5-F1
#
_entry.id   AF-A0A0P7YHZ5-F1
#
_cell.length_a   1.000
_cell.length_b   1.000
_cell.length_c   1.000
_cell.angle_alpha   90.00
_cell.angle_beta   90.00
_cell.angle_gamma   90.00
#
_symmetry.space_group_name_H-M   'P 1'
#
loop_
_entity.id
_entity.type
_entity.pdbx_description
1 polymer ?
#
loop_
_entity_poly.entity_id
_entity_poly.type
_entity_poly.pdbx_seq_one_letter_code
_entity_poly.pdbx_strand_id
1 'polypeptide(L)' 'MAQTYEFYTERANEAAKAAKQAKLENVRERELRSEKTWRGLAEQARKTAVEREKADAERAARREAEATEAAEAAEASSAD' A
#
# COMPACT_ATOMS: atom_id res chain seq x y z
N MET A 1 7.77 -2.72 -12.36
CA MET A 1 6.87 -1.69 -11.77
C MET A 1 5.70 -2.40 -11.13
N ALA A 2 5.43 -2.14 -9.84
CA ALA A 2 4.21 -2.59 -9.19
C ALA A 2 3.08 -1.59 -9.53
N GLN A 3 1.88 -2.09 -9.84
CA GLN A 3 0.71 -1.24 -10.10
C GLN A 3 0.00 -0.85 -8.80
N THR A 4 -0.96 0.07 -8.87
CA THR A 4 -1.67 0.58 -7.68
C THR A 4 -2.75 -0.38 -7.18
N TYR A 5 -3.22 -0.14 -5.96
CA TYR A 5 -4.36 -0.85 -5.36
C TYR A 5 -5.61 -0.78 -6.25
N GLU A 6 -5.90 0.41 -6.80
CA GLU A 6 -7.07 0.69 -7.63
C GLU A 6 -7.02 -0.13 -8.90
N PHE A 7 -5.86 -0.17 -9.57
CA PHE A 7 -5.67 -0.97 -10.77
C PHE A 7 -5.98 -2.46 -10.53
N TYR A 8 -5.38 -3.05 -9.49
CA TYR A 8 -5.64 -4.46 -9.18
C TYR A 8 -7.07 -4.72 -8.74
N THR A 9 -7.71 -3.77 -8.06
CA THR A 9 -9.11 -3.85 -7.65
C THR A 9 -10.05 -3.82 -8.85
N GLU A 10 -9.79 -2.95 -9.83
CA GLU A 10 -10.56 -2.89 -11.08
C GLU A 10 -10.47 -4.23 -11.83
N ARG A 11 -9.27 -4.79 -12.00
CA ARG A 11 -9.07 -6.10 -12.64
C ARG A 11 -9.77 -7.23 -11.88
N ALA A 12 -9.76 -7.19 -10.55
CA ALA A 12 -10.50 -8.15 -9.74
C ALA A 12 -12.02 -8.04 -9.97
N ASN A 13 -12.56 -6.83 -10.06
CA ASN A 13 -13.97 -6.58 -10.29
C ASN A 13 -14.41 -7.01 -11.71
N GLU A 14 -13.57 -6.78 -12.72
CA GLU A 14 -13.79 -7.26 -14.09
C GLU A 14 -13.86 -8.80 -14.13
N ALA A 15 -12.91 -9.48 -13.50
CA ALA A 15 -12.90 -10.95 -13.41
C ALA A 15 -14.13 -11.47 -12.65
N ALA A 16 -14.51 -10.84 -11.54
CA ALA A 16 -15.72 -11.19 -10.79
C ALA A 16 -16.99 -11.02 -11.65
N LYS A 17 -17.07 -9.96 -12.45
CA LYS A 17 -18.19 -9.72 -13.37
C LYS A 17 -18.22 -10.78 -14.48
N ALA A 18 -17.07 -11.12 -15.05
CA ALA A 18 -16.96 -12.17 -16.06
C ALA A 18 -17.36 -13.54 -15.51
N ALA A 19 -16.95 -13.89 -14.28
CA ALA A 19 -17.36 -15.11 -13.60
C ALA A 19 -18.88 -15.19 -13.42
N LYS A 20 -19.53 -14.07 -13.04
CA LYS A 20 -21.00 -14.00 -12.90
C LYS A 20 -21.74 -14.17 -14.22
N GLN A 21 -21.13 -13.76 -15.33
CA GLN A 21 -21.72 -13.84 -16.67
C GLN A 21 -21.36 -15.15 -17.39
N ALA A 22 -20.44 -15.94 -16.84
CA ALA A 22 -19.99 -17.18 -17.45
C ALA A 22 -21.13 -18.20 -17.53
N LYS A 23 -21.33 -18.77 -18.73
CA LYS A 23 -22.32 -19.83 -18.99
C LYS A 23 -21.76 -21.23 -18.75
N LEU A 24 -20.44 -21.37 -18.76
CA LEU A 24 -19.73 -22.63 -18.57
C LEU A 24 -18.97 -22.58 -17.25
N GLU A 25 -19.05 -23.67 -16.49
CA GLU A 25 -18.42 -23.74 -15.16
C GLU A 25 -16.90 -23.59 -15.23
N ASN A 26 -16.24 -24.22 -16.22
CA ASN A 26 -14.80 -24.09 -16.41
C ASN A 26 -14.35 -22.64 -16.68
N VAL A 27 -15.18 -21.83 -17.33
CA VAL A 27 -14.94 -20.40 -17.54
C VAL A 27 -15.15 -19.66 -16.23
N ARG A 28 -16.24 -19.94 -15.50
CA ARG A 28 -16.50 -19.35 -14.18
C ARG A 28 -15.33 -19.58 -13.23
N GLU A 29 -14.86 -20.82 -13.10
CA GLU A 29 -13.74 -21.18 -12.23
C GLU A 29 -12.43 -20.50 -12.63
N ARG A 30 -12.17 -20.35 -13.94
CA ARG A 30 -11.02 -19.60 -14.43
C ARG A 30 -11.09 -18.14 -13.98
N GLU A 31 -12.22 -17.48 -14.21
CA GLU A 31 -12.39 -16.07 -13.83
C GLU A 31 -12.33 -15.87 -12.30
N LEU A 32 -12.87 -16.80 -11.51
CA LEU A 32 -12.74 -16.77 -10.05
C LEU A 32 -11.28 -16.91 -9.57
N ARG A 33 -10.48 -17.74 -10.24
CA ARG A 33 -9.03 -17.82 -9.96
C ARG A 33 -8.32 -16.52 -10.31
N SER A 34 -8.65 -15.92 -11.45
CA SER A 34 -8.12 -14.60 -11.84
C SER A 34 -8.51 -13.52 -10.83
N GLU A 35 -9.78 -13.47 -10.41
CA GLU A 35 -10.25 -12.57 -9.35
C GLU A 35 -9.42 -12.75 -8.08
N LYS A 36 -9.23 -13.99 -7.61
CA LYS A 36 -8.44 -14.29 -6.40
C LYS A 36 -7.01 -13.75 -6.51
N THR A 37 -6.36 -13.96 -7.65
CA THR A 37 -5.00 -13.43 -7.89
C THR A 37 -4.99 -11.91 -7.84
N TRP A 38 -5.93 -11.24 -8.53
CA TRP A 38 -6.00 -9.79 -8.54
C TRP A 38 -6.30 -9.21 -7.16
N ARG A 39 -7.18 -9.85 -6.37
CA ARG A 39 -7.45 -9.43 -4.98
C ARG A 39 -6.22 -9.56 -4.10
N GLY A 40 -5.44 -10.64 -4.25
CA GLY A 40 -4.18 -10.81 -3.52
C GLY A 40 -3.17 -9.71 -3.83
N LEU A 41 -3.03 -9.35 -5.10
CA LEU A 41 -2.15 -8.26 -5.53
C LEU A 41 -2.62 -6.90 -5.03
N ALA A 42 -3.93 -6.63 -5.06
CA ALA A 42 -4.51 -5.42 -4.49
C ALA A 42 -4.19 -5.32 -2.99
N GLU A 43 -4.41 -6.39 -2.23
CA GLU A 43 -4.11 -6.38 -0.80
C GLU A 43 -2.62 -6.14 -0.52
N GLN A 44 -1.72 -6.74 -1.30
CA GLN A 44 -0.29 -6.50 -1.20
C GLN A 44 0.07 -5.05 -1.48
N ALA A 45 -0.46 -4.47 -2.57
CA ALA A 45 -0.24 -3.06 -2.91
C ALA A 45 -0.72 -2.12 -1.79
N ARG A 46 -1.88 -2.41 -1.20
CA ARG A 46 -2.41 -1.65 -0.07
C ARG A 46 -1.49 -1.75 1.16
N LYS A 47 -1.02 -2.96 1.51
CA LYS A 47 -0.10 -3.17 2.64
C LYS A 47 1.19 -2.37 2.44
N THR A 48 1.79 -2.44 1.26
CA THR A 48 3.01 -1.68 0.93
C THR A 48 2.79 -0.17 1.02
N ALA A 49 1.64 0.35 0.57
CA ALA A 49 1.32 1.77 0.70
C ALA A 49 1.24 2.20 2.17
N VAL A 50 0.53 1.44 3.00
CA VAL A 50 0.41 1.70 4.45
C VAL A 50 1.76 1.62 5.17
N GLU A 51 2.58 0.61 4.85
CA GLU A 51 3.93 0.47 5.42
C GLU A 51 4.82 1.64 5.03
N ARG A 52 4.70 2.14 3.80
CA ARG A 52 5.44 3.31 3.34
C ARG A 52 5.03 4.57 4.10
N GLU A 53 3.74 4.82 4.26
CA GLU A 53 3.22 5.96 5.03
C GLU A 53 3.73 5.94 6.48
N LYS A 54 3.70 4.76 7.12
CA LYS A 54 4.26 4.58 8.47
C LYS A 54 5.76 4.90 8.51
N ALA A 55 6.53 4.34 7.58
CA ALA A 55 7.97 4.58 7.52
C ALA A 55 8.33 6.04 7.18
N ASP A 56 7.49 6.74 6.42
CA ASP A 56 7.63 8.18 6.16
C ASP A 56 7.35 9.00 7.43
N ALA A 57 6.28 8.67 8.17
CA ALA A 57 5.94 9.31 9.43
C ALA A 57 7.00 9.10 10.53
N GLU A 58 7.50 7.87 10.70
CA GLU A 58 8.57 7.56 11.65
C GLU A 58 9.87 8.31 11.31
N ARG A 59 10.21 8.42 10.02
CA ARG A 59 11.39 9.20 9.59
C ARG A 59 11.21 10.70 9.82
N ALA A 60 10.00 11.24 9.61
CA ALA A 60 9.70 12.64 9.89
C ALA A 60 9.83 12.94 11.40
N ALA A 61 9.19 12.13 12.24
CA ALA A 61 9.26 12.26 13.70
C ALA A 61 10.70 12.18 14.21
N ARG A 62 11.53 11.27 13.65
CA ARG A 62 12.95 11.18 14.03
C ARG A 62 13.73 12.45 13.67
N ARG A 63 13.51 13.00 12.47
CA ARG A 63 14.17 14.26 12.05
C ARG A 63 13.73 15.44 12.90
N GLU A 64 12.47 15.49 13.30
CA GLU A 64 11.95 16.53 14.20
C GLU A 64 12.62 16.42 15.57
N ALA A 65 12.69 15.21 16.14
CA ALA A 65 13.39 14.98 17.42
C ALA A 65 14.89 15.34 17.35
N GLU A 66 15.58 14.90 16.31
CA GLU A 66 16.99 15.24 16.07
C GLU A 66 17.19 16.77 15.93
N ALA A 67 16.24 17.47 15.28
CA ALA A 67 16.29 18.92 15.13
C ALA A 67 16.03 19.66 16.44
N THR A 68 15.09 19.19 17.27
CA THR A 68 14.83 19.76 18.60
C THR A 68 16.04 19.57 19.51
N GLU A 69 16.63 18.37 19.55
CA GLU A 69 17.83 18.09 20.35
C GLU A 69 19.02 18.95 19.90
N ALA A 70 19.21 19.12 18.59
CA ALA A 70 20.26 19.99 18.05
C ALA A 70 20.04 21.47 18.38
N ALA A 71 18.79 21.95 18.37
CA ALA A 71 18.46 23.32 18.74
C ALA A 71 18.73 23.58 20.24
N GLU A 72 18.28 22.66 21.12
CA GLU A 72 18.53 22.74 22.55
C GLU A 72 20.03 22.71 22.88
N ALA A 73 20.80 21.84 22.22
CA ALA A 73 22.24 21.78 22.38
C ALA A 73 22.95 23.06 21.90
N ALA A 74 22.49 23.68 20.81
CA ALA A 74 23.04 24.93 20.31
C ALA A 74 22.73 26.11 21.25
N GLU A 75 21.51 26.18 21.79
CA GLU A 75 21.13 27.19 22.78
C GLU A 75 21.96 27.05 24.06
N ALA A 76 22.12 25.85 24.59
CA ALA A 76 22.92 25.58 25.78
C ALA A 76 24.40 25.97 25.60
N SER A 77 24.98 25.70 24.42
CA SER A 77 26.36 26.05 24.07
C SER A 77 26.58 27.56 23.89
N SER A 78 25.52 28.33 23.61
CA SER A 78 25.60 29.79 23.43
C SER A 78 25.45 30.60 24.72
N ALA A 79 25.08 29.95 25.82
CA ALA A 79 24.87 30.57 27.12
C ALA A 79 26.09 30.48 28.07
N ASP A 80 27.16 29.79 27.63
CA ASP A 80 28.45 29.63 28.33
C ASP A 80 29.52 30.55 27.71
#